data_AF-A0A965DE02-F1
#
_entry.id   AF-A0A965DE02-F1
#
_cell.length_a   1.000
_cell.length_b   1.000
_cell.length_c   1.000
_cell.angle_alpha   90.00
_cell.angle_beta   90.00
_cell.angle_gamma   90.00
#
_symmetry.space_group_name_H-M   'P 1'
#
loop_
_entity.id
_entity.type
_entity.pdbx_description
1 polymer ?
#
loop_
_entity_poly.entity_id
_entity_poly.type
_entity_poly.pdbx_seq_one_letter_code
_entity_poly.pdbx_strand_id
1 'polypeptide(L)'
;MKESMKIKLNPSYKNMNFIRFLILLTLFSPSIQSEDPWGEGSKLNQEQKRKIDSSKMSSPIGQLFEQLISFHTNVISPVDGPRSHYRPTSSRYMLLSMRKNGVIRGFIQGCDRLIRENNEKWIYRTVKIDGVEYKHDPIK
;
A
#
# COMPACT_ATOMS: atom_id res chain seq x y z
N MET A 1 15.68 13.12 -73.19
CA MET A 1 14.80 13.67 -72.13
C MET A 1 14.25 12.47 -71.35
N LYS A 2 14.84 12.12 -70.20
CA LYS A 2 14.41 10.98 -69.37
C LYS A 2 13.53 11.51 -68.24
N GLU A 3 12.22 11.33 -68.34
CA GLU A 3 11.31 11.58 -67.23
C GLU A 3 11.49 10.49 -66.15
N SER A 4 11.84 10.94 -64.94
CA SER A 4 12.04 10.08 -63.79
C SER A 4 10.69 9.85 -63.08
N MET A 5 10.17 8.64 -63.19
CA MET A 5 8.92 8.21 -62.57
C MET A 5 9.11 8.10 -61.05
N LYS A 6 8.65 9.11 -60.29
CA LYS A 6 8.65 9.08 -58.82
C LYS A 6 7.48 8.22 -58.32
N ILE A 7 7.78 7.01 -57.89
CA ILE A 7 6.83 6.12 -57.20
C ILE A 7 6.56 6.70 -55.80
N LYS A 8 5.34 7.21 -55.58
CA LYS A 8 4.86 7.62 -54.25
C LYS A 8 4.45 6.36 -53.47
N LEU A 9 5.31 5.90 -52.56
CA LEU A 9 4.95 4.88 -51.58
C LEU A 9 4.02 5.50 -50.51
N ASN A 10 2.87 4.87 -50.31
CA ASN A 10 1.77 5.34 -49.46
C ASN A 10 2.08 5.03 -47.98
N PRO A 11 2.09 5.97 -47.03
CA PRO A 11 2.62 5.76 -45.66
C PRO A 11 1.78 4.87 -44.73
N SER A 12 0.64 4.36 -45.18
CA SER A 12 -0.37 3.68 -44.36
C SER A 12 0.07 2.31 -43.79
N TYR A 13 1.00 1.60 -44.46
CA TYR A 13 1.41 0.25 -44.05
C TYR A 13 2.35 0.20 -42.82
N LYS A 14 2.86 1.34 -42.36
CA LYS A 14 3.87 1.39 -41.28
C LYS A 14 3.27 1.14 -39.89
N ASN A 15 2.01 1.50 -39.67
CA ASN A 15 1.36 1.41 -38.36
C ASN A 15 0.74 0.03 -38.08
N MET A 16 0.32 -0.71 -39.12
CA MET A 16 -0.29 -2.04 -38.95
C MET A 16 0.71 -3.11 -38.46
N ASN A 17 1.99 -2.99 -38.82
CA ASN A 17 3.02 -3.92 -38.35
C ASN A 17 3.42 -3.65 -36.89
N PHE A 18 3.34 -2.40 -36.44
CA PHE A 18 3.63 -2.02 -35.06
C PHE A 18 2.57 -2.57 -34.08
N ILE A 19 1.29 -2.50 -34.45
CA ILE A 19 0.19 -3.04 -33.65
C ILE A 19 0.30 -4.57 -33.55
N ARG A 20 0.60 -5.26 -34.66
CA ARG A 20 0.83 -6.72 -34.66
C ARG A 20 2.04 -7.11 -33.81
N PHE A 21 3.10 -6.32 -33.85
CA PHE A 21 4.28 -6.51 -33.00
C PHE A 21 3.95 -6.34 -31.51
N LEU A 22 3.17 -5.33 -31.13
CA LEU A 22 2.69 -5.13 -29.76
C LEU A 22 1.83 -6.30 -29.27
N ILE A 23 0.91 -6.79 -30.11
CA ILE A 23 0.05 -7.95 -29.77
C ILE A 23 0.90 -9.21 -29.56
N LEU A 24 1.87 -9.47 -30.45
CA LEU A 24 2.78 -10.61 -30.30
C LEU A 24 3.66 -10.50 -29.04
N LEU A 25 4.07 -9.29 -28.65
CA LEU A 25 4.83 -9.05 -27.42
C LEU A 25 4.03 -9.40 -26.16
N THR A 26 2.72 -9.13 -26.15
CA THR A 26 1.84 -9.49 -25.02
C THR A 26 1.57 -10.98 -24.91
N LEU A 27 1.59 -11.72 -26.02
CA LEU A 27 1.34 -13.17 -26.04
C LEU A 27 2.59 -13.99 -25.66
N PHE A 28 3.79 -13.40 -25.74
CA PHE A 28 5.06 -14.06 -25.44
C PHE A 28 5.68 -13.65 -24.09
N SER A 29 4.94 -12.93 -23.25
CA SER A 29 5.41 -12.65 -21.90
C SER A 29 5.49 -13.96 -21.11
N PRO A 30 6.68 -14.37 -20.64
CA PRO A 30 6.77 -15.50 -19.72
C PRO A 30 5.88 -15.19 -18.53
N SER A 31 5.08 -16.16 -18.10
CA SER A 31 4.26 -16.05 -16.90
C SER A 31 5.21 -15.75 -15.75
N ILE A 32 5.33 -14.48 -15.38
CA ILE A 32 6.13 -14.05 -14.23
C ILE A 32 5.52 -14.79 -13.05
N GLN A 33 6.20 -15.83 -12.59
CA GLN A 33 5.93 -16.47 -11.31
C GLN A 33 6.36 -15.46 -10.27
N SER A 34 5.45 -14.54 -9.99
CA SER A 34 5.57 -13.52 -8.98
C SER A 34 5.57 -14.22 -7.62
N GLU A 35 6.74 -14.54 -7.10
CA GLU A 35 6.88 -14.76 -5.66
C GLU A 35 6.38 -13.50 -4.95
N ASP A 36 5.51 -13.67 -3.95
CA ASP A 36 5.03 -12.53 -3.15
C ASP A 36 6.26 -11.91 -2.46
N PRO A 37 6.63 -10.63 -2.74
CA PRO A 37 7.82 -10.00 -2.18
C PRO A 37 7.77 -9.91 -0.65
N TRP A 38 6.61 -10.18 -0.05
CA TRP A 38 6.32 -10.09 1.38
C TRP A 38 6.29 -11.45 2.10
N GLY A 39 6.35 -12.56 1.35
CA GLY A 39 6.28 -13.92 1.89
C GLY A 39 4.91 -14.32 2.45
N GLU A 40 4.77 -15.58 2.86
CA GLU A 40 3.48 -16.17 3.29
C GLU A 40 2.87 -15.51 4.54
N GLY A 41 3.71 -14.96 5.42
CA GLY A 41 3.30 -14.26 6.64
C GLY A 41 2.50 -12.96 6.40
N SER A 42 2.45 -12.45 5.17
CA SER A 42 1.62 -11.31 4.78
C SER A 42 0.12 -11.61 4.84
N LYS A 43 -0.27 -12.88 4.63
CA LYS A 43 -1.67 -13.31 4.45
C LYS A 43 -2.44 -13.40 5.78
N LEU A 44 -1.79 -13.82 6.86
CA LEU A 44 -2.43 -14.03 8.17
C LEU A 44 -2.95 -12.74 8.82
N ASN A 45 -2.27 -11.62 8.59
CA ASN A 45 -2.63 -10.32 9.21
C ASN A 45 -3.75 -9.58 8.47
N GLN A 46 -4.07 -9.94 7.22
CA GLN A 46 -5.13 -9.28 6.45
C GLN A 46 -6.53 -9.59 6.98
N GLU A 47 -6.78 -10.80 7.48
CA GLU A 47 -8.10 -11.17 7.99
C GLU A 47 -8.47 -10.42 9.28
N GLN A 48 -7.50 -10.21 10.18
CA GLN A 48 -7.71 -9.44 11.41
C GLN A 48 -7.97 -7.96 11.13
N LYS A 49 -7.30 -7.36 10.12
CA LYS A 49 -7.55 -5.96 9.71
C LYS A 49 -9.00 -5.70 9.30
N ARG A 50 -9.63 -6.66 8.60
CA ARG A 50 -11.00 -6.51 8.04
C ARG A 50 -12.09 -6.50 9.12
N LYS A 51 -11.88 -7.17 10.25
CA LYS A 51 -12.92 -7.31 11.30
C LYS A 51 -13.10 -6.09 12.20
N ILE A 52 -12.11 -5.19 12.26
CA ILE A 52 -12.08 -4.11 13.28
C ILE A 52 -12.55 -2.74 12.73
N ASP A 53 -12.77 -2.59 11.42
CA ASP A 53 -13.09 -1.30 10.80
C ASP A 53 -14.54 -1.15 10.34
N SER A 54 -15.39 -0.51 11.15
CA SER A 54 -16.77 -0.18 10.75
C SER A 54 -17.01 1.31 10.48
N SER A 55 -16.19 2.23 11.01
CA SER A 55 -16.39 3.67 10.80
C SER A 55 -15.50 4.22 9.68
N LYS A 56 -16.09 4.60 8.55
CA LYS A 56 -15.41 5.37 7.50
C LYS A 56 -15.34 6.85 7.88
N MET A 57 -14.35 7.58 7.36
CA MET A 57 -14.34 9.03 7.50
C MET A 57 -15.47 9.68 6.69
N SER A 58 -16.11 10.70 7.26
CA SER A 58 -17.22 11.44 6.63
C SER A 58 -16.76 12.52 5.65
N SER A 59 -15.56 13.08 5.84
CA SER A 59 -15.01 14.13 4.97
C SER A 59 -14.36 13.56 3.71
N PRO A 60 -14.51 14.19 2.51
CA PRO A 60 -13.85 13.75 1.28
C PRO A 60 -12.32 13.72 1.38
N ILE A 61 -11.72 14.73 2.02
CA ILE A 61 -10.29 14.75 2.31
C ILE A 61 -9.93 13.59 3.23
N GLY A 62 -10.78 13.33 4.22
CA GLY A 62 -10.64 12.15 5.07
C GLY A 62 -10.59 10.86 4.28
N GLN A 63 -11.55 10.64 3.39
CA GLN A 63 -11.61 9.43 2.57
C GLN A 63 -10.37 9.25 1.70
N LEU A 64 -9.82 10.35 1.14
CA LEU A 64 -8.55 10.30 0.41
C LEU A 64 -7.40 9.81 1.31
N PHE A 65 -7.25 10.37 2.51
CA PHE A 65 -6.22 9.92 3.46
C PHE A 65 -6.42 8.48 3.91
N GLU A 66 -7.66 8.06 4.14
CA GLU A 66 -8.01 6.68 4.46
C GLU A 66 -7.62 5.73 3.31
N GLN A 67 -7.83 6.13 2.06
CA GLN A 67 -7.37 5.38 0.89
C GLN A 67 -5.86 5.33 0.79
N LEU A 68 -5.15 6.44 1.05
CA LEU A 68 -3.68 6.47 1.05
C LEU A 68 -3.09 5.55 2.11
N ILE A 69 -3.63 5.56 3.33
CA ILE A 69 -3.19 4.65 4.39
C ILE A 69 -3.52 3.20 4.03
N SER A 70 -4.70 2.95 3.46
CA SER A 70 -5.08 1.61 3.01
C SER A 70 -4.17 1.11 1.89
N PHE A 71 -3.80 1.98 0.94
CA PHE A 71 -2.86 1.66 -0.12
C PHE A 71 -1.48 1.33 0.47
N HIS A 72 -0.97 2.16 1.38
CA HIS A 72 0.29 1.89 2.07
C HIS A 72 0.24 0.53 2.79
N THR A 73 -0.82 0.27 3.55
CA THR A 73 -0.94 -0.94 4.38
C THR A 73 -1.32 -2.21 3.63
N ASN A 74 -1.75 -2.12 2.36
CA ASN A 74 -2.11 -3.27 1.53
C ASN A 74 -1.13 -3.52 0.39
N VAL A 75 -0.45 -2.49 -0.10
CA VAL A 75 0.42 -2.56 -1.29
C VAL A 75 1.89 -2.34 -0.93
N ILE A 76 2.19 -1.30 -0.14
CA ILE A 76 3.58 -0.92 0.19
C ILE A 76 4.12 -1.74 1.37
N SER A 77 3.31 -1.98 2.39
CA SER A 77 3.70 -2.71 3.59
C SER A 77 2.52 -3.58 4.07
N PRO A 78 2.17 -4.64 3.31
CA PRO A 78 1.14 -5.58 3.71
C PRO A 78 1.54 -6.39 4.95
N VAL A 79 2.85 -6.54 5.20
CA VAL A 79 3.40 -7.19 6.40
C VAL A 79 3.35 -6.24 7.59
N ASP A 80 2.15 -5.97 8.08
CA ASP A 80 1.99 -5.51 9.46
C ASP A 80 2.18 -6.73 10.37
N GLY A 81 3.45 -7.06 10.65
CA GLY A 81 3.86 -8.29 11.35
C GLY A 81 4.70 -8.04 12.62
N PRO A 82 5.49 -9.03 13.09
CA PRO A 82 6.23 -8.98 14.36
C PRO A 82 7.26 -7.84 14.49
N ARG A 83 7.49 -7.09 13.41
CA ARG A 83 8.42 -5.95 13.36
C ARG A 83 7.96 -4.75 14.18
N SER A 84 6.66 -4.52 14.32
CA SER A 84 6.19 -3.43 15.18
C SER A 84 6.09 -3.89 16.62
N HIS A 85 6.69 -3.13 17.53
CA HIS A 85 6.60 -3.35 18.97
C HIS A 85 5.28 -2.83 19.56
N TYR A 86 4.41 -2.26 18.74
CA TYR A 86 3.19 -1.60 19.14
C TYR A 86 1.93 -2.38 18.74
N ARG A 87 0.92 -2.39 19.62
CA ARG A 87 -0.42 -2.93 19.33
C ARG A 87 -1.49 -1.89 19.69
N PRO A 88 -2.37 -1.48 18.75
CA PRO A 88 -2.30 -1.75 17.29
C PRO A 88 -1.01 -1.18 16.66
N THR A 89 -0.71 -1.55 15.40
CA THR A 89 0.46 -0.99 14.68
C THR A 89 0.34 0.53 14.49
N SER A 90 1.46 1.21 14.29
CA SER A 90 1.50 2.68 14.14
C SER A 90 0.63 3.19 12.98
N SER A 91 0.63 2.49 11.83
CA SER A 91 -0.24 2.78 10.68
C SER A 91 -1.73 2.64 11.02
N ARG A 92 -2.08 1.58 11.74
CA ARG A 92 -3.45 1.32 12.20
C ARG A 92 -3.91 2.35 13.24
N TYR A 93 -3.03 2.72 14.17
CA TYR A 93 -3.28 3.77 15.14
C TYR A 93 -3.52 5.11 14.46
N MET A 94 -2.70 5.48 13.47
CA MET A 94 -2.91 6.71 12.71
C MET A 94 -4.30 6.72 12.04
N LEU A 95 -4.69 5.64 11.37
CA LEU A 95 -6.01 5.53 10.72
C LEU A 95 -7.16 5.69 11.72
N LEU A 96 -7.11 4.94 12.82
CA LEU A 96 -8.13 5.00 13.86
C LEU A 96 -8.18 6.40 14.51
N SER A 97 -7.02 7.05 14.69
CA SER A 97 -6.98 8.40 15.26
C SER A 97 -7.50 9.44 14.29
N MET A 98 -7.22 9.32 12.99
CA MET A 98 -7.81 10.20 11.97
C MET A 98 -9.33 10.10 11.96
N ARG A 99 -9.88 8.88 12.06
CA ARG A 99 -11.34 8.66 12.13
C ARG A 99 -11.97 9.26 13.38
N LYS A 100 -11.28 9.23 14.52
CA LYS A 100 -11.80 9.75 15.80
C LYS A 100 -11.60 11.26 15.97
N ASN A 101 -10.41 11.74 15.65
CA ASN A 101 -9.92 13.08 16.01
C ASN A 101 -9.76 14.01 14.80
N GLY A 102 -10.02 13.53 13.58
CA GLY A 102 -9.78 14.24 12.33
C GLY A 102 -8.38 14.00 11.76
N VAL A 103 -8.23 14.24 10.45
CA VAL A 103 -7.02 13.90 9.67
C VAL A 103 -5.75 14.49 10.26
N ILE A 104 -5.73 15.80 10.56
CA ILE A 104 -4.52 16.50 11.02
C ILE A 104 -4.06 15.95 12.37
N ARG A 105 -4.99 15.87 13.34
CA ARG A 105 -4.67 15.39 14.70
C ARG A 105 -4.27 13.91 14.68
N GLY A 106 -4.96 13.10 13.86
CA GLY A 106 -4.61 11.70 13.69
C GLY A 106 -3.24 11.49 13.06
N PHE A 107 -2.89 12.29 12.05
CA PHE A 107 -1.58 12.29 11.43
C PHE A 107 -0.47 12.62 12.44
N ILE A 108 -0.63 13.73 13.18
CA ILE A 108 0.35 14.15 14.20
C ILE A 108 0.53 13.06 15.26
N GLN A 109 -0.55 12.48 15.78
CA GLN A 109 -0.48 11.40 16.76
C GLN A 109 0.20 10.14 16.19
N GLY A 110 -0.05 9.81 14.92
CA GLY A 110 0.64 8.73 14.22
C GLY A 110 2.15 8.95 14.12
N CYS A 111 2.56 10.14 13.68
CA CYS A 111 3.97 10.54 13.60
C CYS A 111 4.67 10.54 14.97
N ASP A 112 4.01 11.11 15.98
CA ASP A 112 4.47 11.13 17.36
C ASP A 112 4.73 9.71 17.90
N ARG A 113 3.82 8.77 17.62
CA ARG A 113 4.03 7.35 17.96
C ARG A 113 5.20 6.72 17.21
N LEU A 114 5.37 7.01 15.92
CA LEU A 114 6.50 6.50 15.12
C LEU A 114 7.84 6.99 15.66
N ILE A 115 7.93 8.25 16.07
CA ILE A 115 9.16 8.81 16.67
C ILE A 115 9.51 8.07 17.98
N ARG A 116 8.49 7.68 18.76
CA ARG A 116 8.66 6.89 19.99
C ARG A 116 8.83 5.38 19.78
N GLU A 117 8.99 4.91 18.54
CA GLU A 117 9.28 3.49 18.23
C GLU A 117 10.78 3.15 18.35
N ASN A 118 11.61 4.11 18.76
CA ASN A 118 13.01 3.90 19.08
C ASN A 118 13.24 2.99 20.32
N ASN A 119 14.51 2.66 20.58
CA ASN A 119 14.94 1.81 21.71
C ASN A 119 14.89 2.51 23.08
N GLU A 120 14.44 3.76 23.15
CA GLU A 120 14.35 4.48 24.42
C GLU A 120 13.23 3.92 25.30
N LYS A 121 13.46 3.98 26.61
CA LYS A 121 12.56 3.40 27.60
C LYS A 121 11.41 4.36 27.90
N TRP A 122 10.41 4.34 27.03
CA TRP A 122 9.13 5.00 27.24
C TRP A 122 8.18 4.11 28.07
N ILE A 123 7.45 4.72 29.02
CA ILE A 123 6.50 4.00 29.88
C ILE A 123 5.21 3.75 29.10
N TYR A 124 4.99 2.51 28.68
CA TYR A 124 3.75 2.06 28.05
C TYR A 124 3.13 0.93 28.87
N ARG A 125 1.79 0.82 28.79
CA ARG A 125 1.12 -0.42 29.17
C ARG A 125 1.58 -1.51 28.20
N THR A 126 1.94 -2.68 28.70
CA THR A 126 2.30 -3.83 27.86
C THR A 126 1.16 -4.85 27.81
N VAL A 127 1.03 -5.56 26.69
CA VAL A 127 0.12 -6.70 26.51
C VAL A 127 0.90 -7.88 25.96
N LYS A 128 0.57 -9.09 26.41
CA LYS A 128 1.12 -10.33 25.86
C LYS A 128 0.16 -10.89 24.81
N ILE A 129 0.64 -11.04 23.59
CA ILE A 129 -0.07 -11.69 22.49
C ILE A 129 0.87 -12.77 21.97
N ASP A 130 0.41 -14.03 21.97
CA ASP A 130 1.18 -15.19 21.51
C ASP A 130 2.57 -15.32 22.19
N GLY A 131 2.65 -15.01 23.49
CA GLY A 131 3.89 -15.09 24.27
C GLY A 131 4.87 -13.93 24.08
N VAL A 132 4.59 -13.00 23.16
CA VAL A 132 5.42 -11.81 22.90
C VAL A 132 4.80 -10.58 23.58
N GLU A 133 5.65 -9.78 24.22
CA GLU A 133 5.25 -8.51 24.85
C GLU A 133 5.21 -7.36 23.83
N TYR A 134 4.10 -6.64 23.81
CA TYR A 134 3.88 -5.48 22.95
C TYR A 134 3.52 -4.24 23.77
N LYS A 135 4.01 -3.08 23.34
CA LYS A 135 3.57 -1.76 23.82
C LYS A 135 2.13 -1.51 23.35
N HIS A 136 1.21 -1.41 24.29
CA HIS A 136 -0.21 -1.20 24.02
C HIS A 136 -0.58 0.28 24.21
N ASP A 137 -0.93 0.92 23.11
CA ASP A 137 -1.34 2.32 23.06
C ASP A 137 -2.62 2.45 22.22
N PRO A 138 -3.80 2.30 22.86
CA PRO A 138 -5.09 2.47 22.20
C PRO A 138 -5.42 3.96 22.12
N ILE A 139 -6.22 4.35 21.14
CA ILE A 139 -6.67 5.73 21.03
C ILE A 139 -7.67 6.01 22.15
N LYS A 140 -7.31 6.95 23.02
CA LYS A 140 -8.15 7.48 24.09
C LYS A 140 -9.31 8.28 23.55
#